data_AF-A0A7C1NCG7-F1
#
_entry.id   AF-A0A7C1NCG7-F1
#
_cell.length_a   1.000
_cell.length_b   1.000
_cell.length_c   1.000
_cell.angle_alpha   90.00
_cell.angle_beta   90.00
_cell.angle_gamma   90.00
#
_symmetry.space_group_name_H-M   'P 1'
#
loop_
_entity.id
_entity.type
_entity.pdbx_description
1 polymer ?
#
loop_
_entity_poly.entity_id
_entity_poly.type
_entity_poly.pdbx_seq_one_letter_code
_entity_poly.pdbx_strand_id
1 'polypeptide(L)'
;MNEQALGMVETRGLVGAIEAADAMVKAAKVRFVGREFVGGGLVTVFVRGDVGAVKAATDAGGAAAGRVGELISVHVIPRPHGDVEFTIPKAEE
;
A
#
# COMPACT_ATOMS: atom_id res chain seq x y z
N MET A 1 -3.73 7.46 18.81
CA MET A 1 -3.25 7.72 17.43
C MET A 1 -4.45 7.56 16.51
N ASN A 2 -4.65 8.47 15.56
CA ASN A 2 -5.83 8.42 14.70
C ASN A 2 -5.76 7.14 13.83
N GLU A 3 -6.73 6.24 13.96
CA GLU A 3 -6.86 4.98 13.20
C GLU A 3 -7.17 5.30 11.72
N GLN A 4 -6.17 5.72 10.96
CA GLN A 4 -6.31 6.01 9.54
C GLN A 4 -6.47 4.72 8.74
N ALA A 5 -7.25 4.79 7.66
CA ALA A 5 -7.46 3.66 6.76
C ALA A 5 -6.12 3.16 6.21
N LEU A 6 -6.05 1.85 5.97
CA LEU A 6 -4.87 1.18 5.43
C LEU A 6 -5.12 0.76 3.99
N GLY A 7 -4.19 1.10 3.10
CA GLY A 7 -4.15 0.60 1.73
C GLY A 7 -2.94 -0.28 1.53
N MET A 8 -3.12 -1.38 0.82
CA MET A 8 -2.08 -2.35 0.53
C MET A 8 -2.10 -2.74 -0.95
N VAL A 9 -0.93 -2.79 -1.56
CA VAL A 9 -0.72 -3.38 -2.90
C VAL A 9 0.45 -4.34 -2.80
N GLU A 10 0.23 -5.60 -3.20
CA GLU A 10 1.25 -6.64 -3.23
C GLU A 10 1.57 -7.01 -4.67
N THR A 11 2.86 -7.11 -4.97
CA THR A 11 3.37 -7.47 -6.30
C THR A 11 4.41 -8.57 -6.19
N ARG A 12 4.61 -9.32 -7.28
CA ARG A 12 5.82 -10.12 -7.43
C ARG A 12 6.90 -9.28 -8.09
N GLY A 13 7.98 -9.05 -7.35
CA GLY A 13 9.12 -8.23 -7.75
C GLY A 13 9.05 -6.80 -7.20
N LEU A 14 10.23 -6.21 -6.98
CA LEU A 14 10.37 -4.87 -6.41
C LEU A 14 9.96 -3.75 -7.36
N VAL A 15 10.17 -3.91 -8.67
CA VAL A 15 9.86 -2.86 -9.66
C VAL A 15 8.36 -2.54 -9.68
N GLY A 16 7.51 -3.57 -9.69
CA GLY A 16 6.06 -3.40 -9.61
C GLY A 16 5.60 -2.73 -8.32
N ALA A 17 6.22 -3.07 -7.18
CA ALA A 17 5.94 -2.44 -5.90
C ALA A 17 6.33 -0.95 -5.87
N ILE A 18 7.46 -0.57 -6.47
CA ILE A 18 7.88 0.82 -6.58
C ILE A 18 6.91 1.62 -7.44
N GLU A 19 6.53 1.08 -8.61
CA GLU A 19 5.52 1.71 -9.49
C GLU A 19 4.18 1.87 -8.77
N ALA A 20 3.74 0.85 -8.02
CA ALA A 20 2.53 0.91 -7.21
C ALA A 20 2.61 2.06 -6.20
N ALA A 21 3.69 2.13 -5.43
CA ALA A 21 3.86 3.15 -4.39
C ALA A 21 3.87 4.57 -4.98
N ASP A 22 4.58 4.79 -6.09
CA ASP A 22 4.62 6.08 -6.79
C ASP A 22 3.22 6.51 -7.29
N ALA A 23 2.49 5.58 -7.92
CA ALA A 23 1.13 5.85 -8.39
C ALA A 23 0.16 6.13 -7.23
N MET A 24 0.27 5.39 -6.11
CA MET A 24 -0.58 5.56 -4.93
C MET A 24 -0.45 6.98 -4.33
N VAL A 25 0.78 7.44 -4.11
CA VAL A 25 1.01 8.76 -3.50
C VAL A 25 0.70 9.93 -4.43
N LYS A 26 0.71 9.72 -5.76
CA LYS A 26 0.30 10.73 -6.75
C LYS A 26 -1.21 10.82 -6.93
N ALA A 27 -1.91 9.70 -6.79
CA ALA A 27 -3.35 9.62 -7.07
C ALA A 27 -4.22 10.27 -6.00
N ALA A 28 -3.79 10.27 -4.73
CA ALA A 28 -4.57 10.80 -3.63
C ALA A 28 -3.69 11.27 -2.47
N LYS A 29 -4.27 12.04 -1.55
CA LYS A 29 -3.61 12.49 -0.33
C LYS A 29 -3.46 11.34 0.67
N VAL A 30 -2.46 10.50 0.46
CA VAL A 30 -2.07 9.40 1.34
C VAL A 30 -0.61 9.52 1.73
N ARG A 31 -0.25 8.92 2.86
CA ARG A 31 1.12 8.81 3.33
C ARG A 31 1.62 7.40 3.07
N PHE A 32 2.76 7.27 2.38
CA PHE A 32 3.49 6.02 2.32
C PHE A 32 4.01 5.66 3.72
N VAL A 33 3.73 4.45 4.19
CA VAL A 33 4.15 4.02 5.54
C VAL A 33 5.23 2.96 5.53
N GLY A 34 5.47 2.32 4.39
CA GLY A 34 6.57 1.38 4.26
C GLY A 34 6.27 0.31 3.25
N ARG A 35 7.19 -0.66 3.22
CA ARG A 35 7.17 -1.78 2.29
C ARG A 35 7.78 -3.00 2.97
N GLU A 36 7.15 -4.15 2.80
CA GLU A 36 7.60 -5.41 3.37
C GLU A 36 8.11 -6.36 2.30
N PHE A 37 9.12 -7.14 2.66
CA PHE A 37 9.64 -8.24 1.87
C PHE A 37 9.33 -9.55 2.60
N VAL A 38 8.31 -10.27 2.17
CA VAL A 38 7.88 -11.52 2.83
C VAL A 38 8.61 -12.77 2.32
N GLY A 39 9.41 -12.62 1.26
CA GLY A 39 10.10 -13.72 0.58
C GLY A 39 9.35 -14.23 -0.65
N GLY A 40 9.93 -15.18 -1.38
CA GLY A 40 9.32 -15.72 -2.62
C GLY A 40 9.15 -14.70 -3.74
N GLY A 41 9.87 -13.57 -3.67
CA GLY A 41 9.73 -12.45 -4.59
C GLY A 41 8.52 -11.55 -4.33
N LEU A 42 7.74 -11.78 -3.28
CA LEU A 42 6.58 -10.94 -2.94
C LEU A 42 7.02 -9.68 -2.18
N VAL A 43 6.40 -8.57 -2.57
CA VAL A 43 6.67 -7.25 -1.99
C VAL A 43 5.35 -6.51 -1.81
N THR A 44 5.07 -6.05 -0.59
CA THR A 44 3.83 -5.34 -0.26
C THR A 44 4.14 -3.91 0.13
N VAL A 45 3.43 -2.96 -0.48
CA VAL A 45 3.52 -1.53 -0.13
C VAL A 45 2.28 -1.10 0.64
N PHE A 46 2.48 -0.19 1.60
CA PHE A 46 1.46 0.23 2.55
C PHE A 46 1.30 1.74 2.51
N VAL A 47 0.05 2.22 2.54
CA VAL A 47 -0.27 3.65 2.68
C VAL A 47 -1.34 3.88 3.74
N ARG A 48 -1.36 5.09 4.32
CA ARG A 48 -2.37 5.55 5.27
C ARG A 48 -3.04 6.84 4.81
N GLY A 49 -4.30 7.01 5.16
CA GLY A 49 -5.05 8.24 4.91
C GLY A 49 -6.55 8.09 5.22
N ASP A 50 -7.35 9.01 4.69
CA ASP A 50 -8.81 8.87 4.73
C ASP A 50 -9.26 7.74 3.80
N VAL A 51 -10.32 7.03 4.14
CA VAL A 51 -10.78 5.83 3.41
C VAL A 51 -10.96 6.08 1.90
N GLY A 52 -11.52 7.23 1.52
CA GLY A 52 -11.70 7.60 0.11
C GLY A 52 -10.37 7.82 -0.63
N ALA A 53 -9.42 8.49 0.03
CA ALA A 53 -8.08 8.71 -0.52
C ALA A 53 -7.31 7.38 -0.66
N VAL A 54 -7.41 6.52 0.35
CA VAL A 54 -6.77 5.19 0.34
C VAL A 54 -7.34 4.30 -0.77
N LYS A 55 -8.65 4.32 -0.98
CA LYS A 55 -9.28 3.58 -2.08
C LYS A 55 -8.81 4.08 -3.45
N ALA A 56 -8.83 5.40 -3.68
CA ALA A 56 -8.34 5.98 -4.92
C ALA A 56 -6.84 5.68 -5.16
N ALA A 57 -6.02 5.74 -4.10
CA ALA A 57 -4.61 5.41 -4.16
C ALA A 57 -4.37 3.94 -4.55
N THR A 58 -5.04 3.00 -3.86
CA THR A 58 -4.87 1.56 -4.11
C THR A 58 -5.38 1.12 -5.48
N ASP A 59 -6.49 1.70 -5.97
CA ASP A 59 -6.99 1.45 -7.33
C ASP A 59 -5.96 1.89 -8.39
N ALA A 60 -5.35 3.07 -8.22
CA ALA A 60 -4.31 3.57 -9.12
C ALA A 60 -3.01 2.75 -9.03
N GLY A 61 -2.58 2.41 -7.80
CA GLY A 61 -1.39 1.61 -7.53
C GLY A 61 -1.48 0.21 -8.12
N GLY A 62 -2.62 -0.48 -7.93
CA GLY A 62 -2.85 -1.79 -8.52
C GLY A 62 -2.82 -1.78 -10.04
N ALA A 63 -3.51 -0.81 -10.66
CA ALA A 63 -3.50 -0.66 -12.12
C ALA A 63 -2.09 -0.38 -12.67
N ALA A 64 -1.29 0.45 -11.96
CA ALA A 64 0.08 0.76 -12.36
C ALA A 64 1.02 -0.45 -12.20
N ALA A 65 0.94 -1.14 -11.07
CA ALA A 65 1.69 -2.36 -10.80
C ALA A 65 1.46 -3.44 -11.86
N GLY A 66 0.20 -3.65 -12.27
CA GLY A 66 -0.16 -4.64 -13.28
C GLY A 66 0.33 -4.32 -14.70
N ARG A 67 0.73 -3.07 -14.98
CA ARG A 67 1.36 -2.70 -16.27
C ARG A 67 2.85 -2.99 -16.30
N VAL A 68 3.53 -2.81 -15.17
CA VAL A 68 4.99 -2.87 -15.07
C VAL A 68 5.50 -4.22 -14.56
N GLY A 69 4.65 -4.98 -13.87
CA GLY A 69 5.00 -6.30 -13.34
C GLY A 69 3.77 -7.14 -13.05
N GLU A 70 3.89 -8.02 -12.07
CA GLU A 70 2.81 -8.91 -11.68
C GLU A 70 2.14 -8.41 -10.39
N LEU A 71 0.90 -7.96 -10.53
CA LEU A 71 0.03 -7.63 -9.40
C LEU A 71 -0.49 -8.92 -8.76
N ILE A 72 -0.32 -9.03 -7.45
CA ILE A 72 -0.79 -10.18 -6.65
C ILE A 72 -2.10 -9.83 -5.95
N SER A 73 -2.11 -8.72 -5.20
CA SER A 73 -3.28 -8.32 -4.40
C SER A 73 -3.40 -6.81 -4.28
N VAL A 74 -4.64 -6.32 -4.14
CA VAL A 74 -4.97 -4.95 -3.74
C VAL A 74 -6.01 -5.04 -2.63
N HIS A 75 -5.79 -4.34 -1.52
CA HIS A 75 -6.73 -4.38 -0.41
C HIS A 75 -6.79 -3.06 0.36
N VAL A 76 -7.97 -2.77 0.91
CA VAL A 76 -8.23 -1.60 1.74
C VAL A 76 -8.93 -2.04 3.02
N ILE A 77 -8.41 -1.60 4.15
CA ILE A 77 -9.06 -1.72 5.45
C ILE A 77 -9.44 -0.30 5.91
N PRO A 78 -10.74 0.08 5.86
CA PRO A 78 -11.20 1.42 6.22
C PRO A 78 -10.85 1.85 7.64
N ARG A 79 -10.84 0.89 8.56
CA ARG A 79 -10.56 1.13 9.98
C ARG A 79 -9.88 -0.10 10.60
N PRO A 80 -8.55 -0.20 10.51
CA PRO A 80 -7.79 -1.27 11.15
C PRO A 80 -7.98 -1.21 12.66
N HIS A 81 -8.10 -2.37 13.31
CA HIS A 81 -8.16 -2.46 14.76
C HIS A 81 -6.81 -2.04 15.37
N GLY A 82 -6.80 -1.35 16.51
CA GLY A 82 -5.56 -0.93 17.17
C GLY A 82 -4.57 -2.07 17.42
N ASP A 83 -5.07 -3.26 17.75
CA ASP A 83 -4.23 -4.45 17.98
C ASP A 83 -3.50 -4.94 16.73
N VAL A 84 -3.84 -4.53 15.51
CA VAL A 84 -3.06 -4.93 14.32
C VAL A 84 -2.00 -3.90 13.93
N GLU A 85 -1.94 -2.74 14.59
CA GLU A 85 -0.99 -1.68 14.23
C GLU A 85 0.48 -2.08 14.40
N PHE A 86 0.77 -3.08 15.26
CA PHE A 86 2.14 -3.58 15.44
C PHE A 86 2.66 -4.39 14.24
N THR A 87 1.77 -4.89 13.37
CA THR A 87 2.15 -5.65 12.17
C THR A 87 2.37 -4.76 10.95
N ILE A 88 1.97 -3.48 11.04
CA ILE A 88 1.99 -2.56 9.92
C ILE A 88 3.28 -1.73 9.99
N PRO A 89 4.03 -1.60 8.88
CA PRO A 89 5.25 -0.80 8.86
C PRO A 89 4.96 0.65 9.25
N LYS A 90 5.91 1.25 9.96
CA LYS A 90 5.90 2.67 10.30
C LYS A 90 6.97 3.35 9.45
N ALA A 91 6.63 4.45 8.80
CA ALA A 91 7.62 5.24 8.10
C ALA A 91 8.69 5.67 9.11
N GLU A 92 9.96 5.47 8.77
CA GLU A 92 11.05 6.14 9.47
C GLU A 92 10.85 7.65 9.26
N GLU A 93 10.94 8.43 10.34
CA GLU A 93 10.90 9.90 10.29
C GLU A 93 12.10 10.48 9.54
#